data_AF-A0A8H8QVI4-F1
#
_entry.id   AF-A0A8H8QVI4-F1
#
_cell.length_a   1.000
_cell.length_b   1.000
_cell.length_c   1.000
_cell.angle_alpha   90.00
_cell.angle_beta   90.00
_cell.angle_gamma   90.00
#
_symmetry.space_group_name_H-M   'P 1'
#
loop_
_entity.id
_entity.type
_entity.pdbx_description
1 polymer ?
#
loop_
_entity_poly.entity_id
_entity_poly.type
_entity_poly.pdbx_seq_one_letter_code
_entity_poly.pdbx_strand_id
1 'polypeptide(L)'
;MPSTHKKEKPWDTDDIDKWKIDPFTPTDNAGGTFTEESSFATLFPKYREVYLREAWPLITRSLEKFGIACTLDLVEGSMTVKTTRKTFDPASILNARDLIKLLARSVPAPQAVKILDDGVACDVIKIRNLVRNKERFVKRRQRILGPQGSTLKALELLTECYLLVQGNTVAAMGPYKGLKEVRRIIEDCMANIHPIYHIKELMIKRELAKDPELAGESWDRFLPHFKNRNLSKRRVPLKVTDKSKKTYTPFPPAQEKSKVDLQIESGEYWLSKQAKERAGKEERLEKQRDKKVEREKEREKEFVAPKEEKKEKKKRKRDREDGEEKDVKKEKKKKRKEVIVEED
;
A
#
# COMPACT_ATOMS: atom_id res chain seq x y z
N MET A 1 -3.98 -0.24 40.65
CA MET A 1 -3.57 -1.14 41.76
C MET A 1 -4.74 -2.06 42.07
N PRO A 2 -4.58 -3.39 42.03
CA PRO A 2 -5.62 -4.28 42.53
C PRO A 2 -5.74 -4.09 44.05
N SER A 3 -6.95 -3.95 44.54
CA SER A 3 -7.27 -3.72 45.96
C SER A 3 -6.52 -4.68 46.89
N THR A 4 -5.79 -4.13 47.86
CA THR A 4 -5.09 -4.84 48.95
C THR A 4 -6.02 -5.38 50.04
N HIS A 5 -7.34 -5.19 49.89
CA HIS A 5 -8.36 -5.70 50.80
C HIS A 5 -9.26 -6.72 50.10
N LYS A 6 -8.73 -7.92 49.86
CA LYS A 6 -9.54 -9.10 49.53
C LYS A 6 -10.05 -9.70 50.84
N LYS A 7 -11.14 -9.16 51.39
CA LYS A 7 -11.94 -9.90 52.38
C LYS A 7 -12.57 -11.08 51.65
N GLU A 8 -12.50 -12.27 52.24
CA GLU A 8 -13.22 -13.43 51.71
C GLU A 8 -14.71 -13.09 51.67
N LYS A 9 -15.33 -13.34 50.52
CA LYS A 9 -16.76 -13.16 50.30
C LYS A 9 -17.38 -14.55 50.27
N PRO A 10 -18.00 -15.02 51.36
CA PRO A 10 -18.58 -16.37 51.43
C PRO A 10 -19.66 -16.64 50.37
N TRP A 11 -20.25 -15.57 49.82
CA TRP A 11 -21.25 -15.61 48.76
C TRP A 11 -20.65 -15.54 47.34
N ASP A 12 -19.32 -15.45 47.22
CA ASP A 12 -18.60 -15.32 45.95
C ASP A 12 -17.83 -16.61 45.65
N THR A 13 -18.57 -17.71 45.54
CA THR A 13 -18.03 -19.04 45.20
C THR A 13 -17.65 -19.11 43.71
N ASP A 14 -16.67 -19.95 43.38
CA ASP A 14 -16.19 -20.13 42.00
C ASP A 14 -17.27 -20.67 41.04
N ASP A 15 -18.36 -21.22 41.57
CA ASP A 15 -19.52 -21.72 40.81
C ASP A 15 -20.43 -20.61 40.26
N ILE A 16 -20.32 -19.37 40.75
CA ILE A 16 -21.21 -18.27 40.37
C ILE A 16 -20.67 -17.59 39.11
N ASP A 17 -21.39 -17.73 37.99
CA ASP A 17 -21.09 -17.00 36.76
C ASP A 17 -21.48 -15.52 36.88
N LYS A 18 -20.52 -14.71 37.31
CA LYS A 18 -20.65 -13.25 37.51
C LYS A 18 -20.95 -12.48 36.23
N TRP A 19 -20.87 -13.13 35.07
CA TRP A 19 -21.07 -12.51 33.75
C TRP A 19 -22.31 -13.02 33.03
N LYS A 20 -23.11 -13.86 33.68
CA LYS A 20 -24.38 -14.32 33.13
C LYS A 20 -25.32 -13.12 32.96
N ILE A 21 -25.84 -12.97 31.75
CA ILE A 21 -26.82 -11.93 31.41
C ILE A 21 -28.20 -12.55 31.55
N ASP A 22 -28.98 -12.09 32.51
CA ASP A 22 -30.37 -12.53 32.67
C ASP A 22 -31.30 -11.68 31.75
N PRO A 23 -32.31 -12.31 31.14
CA PRO A 23 -33.20 -11.61 30.20
C PRO A 23 -34.06 -10.59 30.93
N PHE A 24 -34.18 -9.39 30.35
CA PHE A 24 -35.03 -8.33 30.91
C PHE A 24 -36.50 -8.57 30.52
N THR A 25 -37.35 -8.81 31.51
CA THR A 25 -38.78 -9.09 31.28
C THR A 25 -39.65 -7.85 31.54
N PRO A 26 -40.89 -7.80 31.01
CA PRO A 26 -41.79 -6.67 31.27
C PRO A 26 -42.09 -6.42 32.76
N THR A 27 -41.97 -7.44 33.62
CA THR A 27 -42.17 -7.32 35.07
C THR A 27 -41.02 -6.61 35.78
N ASP A 28 -39.84 -6.58 35.18
CA ASP A 28 -38.65 -5.95 35.75
C ASP A 28 -38.65 -4.42 35.57
N ASN A 29 -39.62 -3.90 34.82
CA ASN A 29 -39.79 -2.47 34.60
C ASN A 29 -40.42 -1.75 35.81
N ALA A 30 -39.68 -1.68 36.92
CA ALA A 30 -40.10 -1.04 38.15
C ALA A 30 -40.29 0.50 38.02
N GLY A 31 -39.69 1.12 37.01
CA GLY A 31 -39.74 2.57 36.76
C GLY A 31 -40.96 3.04 35.98
N GLY A 32 -41.77 2.13 35.44
CA GLY A 32 -42.94 2.47 34.63
C GLY A 32 -42.60 2.82 33.18
N THR A 33 -43.49 3.55 32.50
CA THR A 33 -43.34 3.85 31.07
C THR A 33 -42.37 5.01 30.84
N PHE A 34 -41.66 4.97 29.70
CA PHE A 34 -40.76 6.06 29.33
C PHE A 34 -41.52 7.39 29.15
N THR A 35 -40.99 8.45 29.74
CA THR A 35 -41.48 9.83 29.57
C THR A 35 -40.99 10.45 28.27
N GLU A 36 -39.80 10.07 27.82
CA GLU A 36 -39.13 10.61 26.63
C GLU A 36 -39.13 9.61 25.47
N GLU A 37 -39.06 10.14 24.24
CA GLU A 37 -39.03 9.36 23.02
C GLU A 37 -37.61 9.29 22.45
N SER A 38 -37.13 8.08 22.20
CA SER A 38 -35.88 7.83 21.47
C SER A 38 -36.22 7.43 20.04
N SER A 39 -35.63 8.11 19.06
CA SER A 39 -35.86 7.86 17.63
C SER A 39 -34.55 7.73 16.88
N PHE A 40 -34.40 6.67 16.09
CA PHE A 40 -33.26 6.46 15.20
C PHE A 40 -33.74 6.27 13.76
N ALA A 41 -33.05 6.89 12.81
CA ALA A 41 -33.32 6.74 11.39
C ALA A 41 -32.06 6.29 10.63
N THR A 42 -32.23 5.46 9.61
CA THR A 42 -31.15 5.03 8.71
C THR A 42 -31.63 5.08 7.27
N LEU A 43 -30.85 5.71 6.40
CA LEU A 43 -31.11 5.73 4.96
C LEU A 43 -30.73 4.40 4.31
N PHE A 44 -31.49 3.97 3.31
CA PHE A 44 -31.19 2.78 2.51
C PHE A 44 -31.09 3.09 1.00
N PRO A 45 -30.30 2.32 0.24
CA PRO A 45 -30.20 2.51 -1.20
C PRO A 45 -31.49 2.16 -1.94
N LYS A 46 -31.83 2.90 -3.01
CA LYS A 46 -33.07 2.73 -3.78
C LYS A 46 -33.34 1.29 -4.24
N TYR A 47 -32.30 0.53 -4.61
CA TYR A 47 -32.44 -0.87 -5.05
C TYR A 47 -32.94 -1.83 -3.95
N ARG A 48 -32.92 -1.43 -2.67
CA ARG A 48 -33.43 -2.25 -1.56
C ARG A 48 -34.91 -2.08 -1.28
N GLU A 49 -35.54 -1.06 -1.85
CA GLU A 49 -36.93 -0.70 -1.59
C GLU A 49 -37.90 -1.88 -1.77
N VAL A 50 -37.80 -2.61 -2.89
CA VAL A 50 -38.71 -3.71 -3.22
C VAL A 50 -38.66 -4.79 -2.14
N TYR A 51 -37.44 -5.22 -1.78
CA TYR A 51 -37.24 -6.22 -0.73
C TYR A 51 -37.70 -5.73 0.64
N LEU A 52 -37.39 -4.48 0.99
CA LEU A 52 -37.76 -3.92 2.30
C LEU A 52 -39.28 -3.82 2.44
N ARG A 53 -40.00 -3.45 1.37
CA ARG A 53 -41.46 -3.39 1.34
C ARG A 53 -42.08 -4.78 1.59
N GLU A 54 -41.56 -5.81 0.94
CA GLU A 54 -42.02 -7.20 1.10
C GLU A 54 -41.70 -7.77 2.50
N ALA A 55 -40.52 -7.46 3.03
CA ALA A 55 -40.07 -7.96 4.32
C ALA A 55 -40.56 -7.12 5.53
N TRP A 56 -41.09 -5.92 5.31
CA TRP A 56 -41.50 -4.99 6.37
C TRP A 56 -42.50 -5.60 7.37
N PRO A 57 -43.54 -6.37 6.94
CA PRO A 57 -44.49 -6.98 7.87
C PRO A 57 -43.85 -8.00 8.84
N LEU A 58 -42.70 -8.57 8.50
CA LEU A 58 -41.94 -9.42 9.42
C LEU A 58 -41.20 -8.58 10.45
N ILE A 59 -40.61 -7.46 10.03
CA ILE A 59 -39.88 -6.54 10.91
C ILE A 59 -40.81 -5.89 11.92
N THR A 60 -41.99 -5.43 11.49
CA THR A 60 -43.00 -4.82 12.37
C THR A 60 -43.44 -5.79 13.46
N ARG A 61 -43.80 -7.03 13.09
CA ARG A 61 -44.19 -8.08 14.05
C ARG A 61 -43.08 -8.43 15.04
N SER A 62 -41.82 -8.41 14.60
CA SER A 62 -40.69 -8.67 15.51
C SER A 62 -40.44 -7.53 16.49
N LEU A 63 -40.52 -6.27 16.05
CA LEU A 63 -40.30 -5.10 16.90
C LEU A 63 -41.47 -4.78 17.84
N GLU A 64 -42.70 -5.13 17.43
CA GLU A 64 -43.90 -4.95 18.24
C GLU A 64 -43.85 -5.73 19.56
N LYS A 65 -43.18 -6.90 19.58
CA LYS A 65 -42.94 -7.70 20.80
C LYS A 65 -42.16 -6.93 21.87
N PHE A 66 -41.31 -6.00 21.45
CA PHE A 66 -40.51 -5.15 22.33
C PHE A 66 -41.17 -3.78 22.58
N GLY A 67 -42.36 -3.54 22.02
CA GLY A 67 -43.06 -2.25 22.13
C GLY A 67 -42.41 -1.13 21.29
N ILE A 68 -41.64 -1.46 20.25
CA ILE A 68 -40.96 -0.48 19.39
C ILE A 68 -41.77 -0.23 18.12
N ALA A 69 -42.02 1.03 17.80
CA ALA A 69 -42.64 1.42 16.54
C ALA A 69 -41.58 1.51 15.43
N CYS A 70 -41.93 1.10 14.22
CA CYS A 70 -41.07 1.25 13.05
C CYS A 70 -41.85 1.77 11.83
N THR A 71 -41.24 2.67 11.07
CA THR A 71 -41.80 3.25 9.85
C THR A 71 -40.83 3.13 8.69
N LEU A 72 -41.34 2.79 7.51
CA LEU A 72 -40.60 2.71 6.26
C LEU A 72 -41.05 3.84 5.34
N ASP A 73 -40.16 4.79 5.06
CA ASP A 73 -40.39 5.85 4.09
C ASP A 73 -39.72 5.50 2.75
N LEU A 74 -40.55 5.37 1.72
CA LEU A 74 -40.13 5.04 0.35
C LEU A 74 -39.80 6.27 -0.50
N VAL A 75 -40.26 7.45 -0.09
CA VAL A 75 -40.01 8.72 -0.77
C VAL A 75 -38.62 9.20 -0.41
N GLU A 76 -38.33 9.33 0.89
CA GLU A 76 -36.99 9.68 1.37
C GLU A 76 -36.00 8.51 1.30
N GLY A 77 -36.50 7.27 1.28
CA GLY A 77 -35.65 6.08 1.33
C GLY A 77 -35.04 5.87 2.72
N SER A 78 -35.83 6.05 3.77
CA SER A 78 -35.41 5.99 5.17
C SER A 78 -36.20 4.95 5.97
N MET A 79 -35.54 4.30 6.93
CA MET A 79 -36.17 3.44 7.93
C MET A 79 -36.00 4.10 9.28
N THR A 80 -37.08 4.22 10.03
CA THR A 80 -37.08 4.86 11.36
C THR A 80 -37.64 3.91 12.40
N VAL A 81 -37.00 3.85 13.57
CA VAL A 81 -37.47 3.11 14.75
C VAL A 81 -37.59 4.08 15.92
N LYS A 82 -38.66 3.93 16.70
CA LYS A 82 -38.98 4.82 17.82
C LYS A 82 -39.47 4.04 19.03
N THR A 83 -39.08 4.48 20.23
CA THR A 83 -39.68 3.97 21.47
C THR A 83 -41.12 4.43 21.57
N THR A 84 -41.95 3.63 22.24
CA THR A 84 -43.35 3.97 22.52
C THR A 84 -43.62 3.95 24.03
N ARG A 85 -44.85 4.27 24.44
CA ARG A 85 -45.25 4.11 25.85
C ARG A 85 -45.30 2.64 26.30
N LYS A 86 -45.20 1.67 25.38
CA LYS A 86 -45.24 0.23 25.69
C LYS A 86 -43.85 -0.41 25.72
N THR A 87 -42.80 0.31 25.34
CA THR A 87 -41.42 -0.20 25.45
C THR A 87 -41.10 -0.38 26.93
N PHE A 88 -40.69 -1.59 27.31
CA PHE A 88 -40.31 -1.93 28.69
C PHE A 88 -38.79 -1.97 28.86
N ASP A 89 -38.06 -2.46 27.87
CA ASP A 89 -36.60 -2.54 27.90
C ASP A 89 -35.96 -1.26 27.31
N PRO A 90 -35.14 -0.51 28.08
CA PRO A 90 -34.45 0.67 27.59
C PRO A 90 -33.39 0.38 26.52
N ALA A 91 -32.78 -0.81 26.51
CA ALA A 91 -31.71 -1.17 25.57
C ALA A 91 -32.25 -1.66 24.21
N SER A 92 -33.47 -2.21 24.18
CA SER A 92 -34.13 -2.73 22.97
C SER A 92 -34.10 -1.78 21.77
N ILE A 93 -34.17 -0.46 21.99
CA ILE A 93 -34.10 0.54 20.91
C ILE A 93 -32.74 0.56 20.20
N LEU A 94 -31.66 0.22 20.91
CA LEU A 94 -30.32 0.13 20.32
C LEU A 94 -30.21 -1.10 19.41
N ASN A 95 -30.84 -2.21 19.80
CA ASN A 95 -30.93 -3.43 18.97
C ASN A 95 -31.79 -3.15 17.72
N ALA A 96 -32.91 -2.43 17.87
CA ALA A 96 -33.75 -2.00 16.74
C ALA A 96 -33.02 -1.05 15.77
N ARG A 97 -32.21 -0.13 16.30
CA ARG A 97 -31.33 0.74 15.51
C ARG A 97 -30.33 -0.10 14.70
N ASP A 98 -29.76 -1.13 15.31
CA ASP A 98 -28.78 -1.98 14.65
C ASP A 98 -29.41 -2.93 13.63
N LEU A 99 -30.65 -3.37 13.85
CA LEU A 99 -31.49 -4.06 12.88
C LEU A 99 -31.67 -3.24 11.59
N ILE A 100 -32.11 -1.97 11.69
CA ILE A 100 -32.32 -1.14 10.50
C ILE A 100 -31.00 -0.81 9.77
N LYS A 101 -29.88 -0.69 10.50
CA LYS A 101 -28.55 -0.56 9.87
C LYS A 101 -28.17 -1.80 9.08
N LEU A 102 -28.42 -2.99 9.60
CA LEU A 102 -28.14 -4.26 8.91
C LEU A 102 -28.99 -4.43 7.64
N LEU A 103 -30.27 -4.08 7.73
CA LEU A 103 -31.18 -4.08 6.58
C LEU A 103 -30.73 -3.14 5.47
N ALA A 104 -30.25 -1.94 5.84
CA ALA A 104 -29.66 -0.97 4.91
C ALA A 104 -28.36 -1.50 4.26
N ARG A 105 -27.63 -2.40 4.94
CA ARG A 105 -26.45 -3.12 4.43
C ARG A 105 -26.81 -4.42 3.70
N SER A 106 -28.07 -4.58 3.30
CA SER A 106 -28.60 -5.72 2.54
C SER A 106 -28.52 -7.09 3.21
N VAL A 107 -28.45 -7.13 4.54
CA VAL A 107 -28.66 -8.39 5.26
C VAL A 107 -30.12 -8.82 5.11
N PRO A 108 -30.41 -10.11 4.84
CA PRO A 108 -31.78 -10.62 4.76
C PRO A 108 -32.51 -10.46 6.10
N ALA A 109 -33.79 -10.08 6.06
CA ALA A 109 -34.60 -9.82 7.26
C ALA A 109 -34.67 -11.01 8.24
N PRO A 110 -34.84 -12.28 7.81
CA PRO A 110 -34.84 -13.41 8.74
C PRO A 110 -33.53 -13.57 9.52
N GLN A 111 -32.41 -13.19 8.90
CA GLN A 111 -31.10 -13.23 9.55
C GLN A 111 -30.89 -11.99 10.42
N ALA A 112 -31.34 -10.82 9.96
CA ALA A 112 -31.18 -9.55 10.66
C ALA A 112 -31.96 -9.51 11.99
N VAL A 113 -33.15 -10.11 12.05
CA VAL A 113 -34.00 -10.14 13.26
C VAL A 113 -33.33 -10.80 14.46
N LYS A 114 -32.36 -11.70 14.24
CA LYS A 114 -31.56 -12.33 15.31
C LYS A 114 -30.75 -11.35 16.14
N ILE A 115 -30.59 -10.10 15.69
CA ILE A 115 -29.94 -9.03 16.47
C ILE A 115 -30.78 -8.57 17.67
N LEU A 116 -32.07 -8.92 17.70
CA LEU A 116 -32.96 -8.64 18.82
C LEU A 116 -32.74 -9.61 19.99
N ASP A 117 -32.07 -10.74 19.74
CA ASP A 117 -31.74 -11.73 20.76
C ASP A 117 -30.47 -11.31 21.54
N ASP A 118 -30.46 -11.54 22.85
CA ASP A 118 -29.31 -11.23 23.69
C ASP A 118 -28.07 -12.03 23.30
N GLY A 119 -26.89 -11.39 23.40
CA GLY A 119 -25.60 -12.00 23.06
C GLY A 119 -25.24 -11.97 21.56
N VAL A 120 -26.18 -11.57 20.69
CA VAL A 120 -25.89 -11.28 19.28
C VAL A 120 -25.65 -9.78 19.12
N ALA A 121 -24.50 -9.43 18.56
CA ALA A 121 -24.17 -8.05 18.21
C ALA A 121 -23.92 -7.93 16.70
N CYS A 122 -23.84 -6.70 16.21
CA CYS A 122 -23.50 -6.42 14.83
C CYS A 122 -22.24 -5.57 14.73
N ASP A 123 -21.53 -5.74 13.62
CA ASP A 123 -20.41 -4.88 13.28
C ASP A 123 -20.40 -4.56 11.78
N VAL A 124 -20.23 -3.27 11.44
CA VAL A 124 -20.16 -2.79 10.05
C VAL A 124 -18.76 -2.27 9.78
N ILE A 125 -17.93 -3.12 9.18
CA ILE A 125 -16.52 -2.85 8.95
C ILE A 125 -16.34 -2.08 7.64
N LYS A 126 -15.77 -0.88 7.73
CA LYS A 126 -15.53 -0.01 6.58
C LYS A 126 -14.21 -0.37 5.89
N ILE A 127 -14.29 -0.92 4.69
CA ILE A 127 -13.11 -1.35 3.90
C ILE A 127 -12.69 -0.35 2.81
N ARG A 128 -13.54 0.64 2.47
CA ARG A 128 -13.31 1.59 1.35
C ARG A 128 -11.95 2.29 1.38
N ASN A 129 -11.54 2.77 2.56
CA ASN A 129 -10.39 3.66 2.70
C ASN A 129 -9.08 2.91 2.98
N LEU A 130 -9.12 1.58 3.07
CA LEU A 130 -7.96 0.77 3.40
C LEU A 130 -7.03 0.54 2.20
N VAL A 131 -7.53 0.69 0.98
CA VAL A 131 -6.77 0.45 -0.25
C VAL A 131 -7.00 1.60 -1.24
N ARG A 132 -5.92 2.26 -1.68
CA ARG A 132 -5.98 3.40 -2.60
C ARG A 132 -6.44 3.02 -4.01
N ASN A 133 -5.90 1.92 -4.56
CA ASN A 133 -6.16 1.52 -5.95
C ASN A 133 -7.45 0.69 -6.04
N LYS A 134 -8.39 1.10 -6.91
CA LYS A 134 -9.68 0.42 -7.11
C LYS A 134 -9.54 -1.05 -7.49
N GLU A 135 -8.64 -1.40 -8.42
CA GLU A 135 -8.43 -2.80 -8.83
C GLU A 135 -7.91 -3.67 -7.68
N ARG A 136 -6.98 -3.12 -6.89
CA ARG A 136 -6.43 -3.82 -5.73
C ARG A 136 -7.50 -4.00 -4.65
N PHE A 137 -8.35 -3.01 -4.45
CA PHE A 137 -9.50 -3.09 -3.55
C PHE A 137 -10.46 -4.21 -3.98
N VAL A 138 -10.84 -4.28 -5.26
CA VAL A 138 -11.72 -5.33 -5.78
C VAL A 138 -11.09 -6.71 -5.60
N LYS A 139 -9.80 -6.88 -5.93
CA LYS A 139 -9.08 -8.15 -5.75
C LYS A 139 -8.99 -8.57 -4.26
N ARG A 140 -8.71 -7.64 -3.35
CA ARG A 140 -8.66 -7.93 -1.89
C ARG A 140 -10.05 -8.19 -1.30
N ARG A 141 -11.08 -7.48 -1.74
CA ARG A 141 -12.47 -7.75 -1.35
C ARG A 141 -12.91 -9.14 -1.83
N GLN A 142 -12.61 -9.50 -3.08
CA GLN A 142 -12.91 -10.82 -3.62
C GLN A 142 -12.16 -11.92 -2.87
N ARG A 143 -10.94 -11.65 -2.39
CA ARG A 143 -10.16 -12.56 -1.55
C ARG A 143 -10.85 -12.89 -0.22
N ILE A 144 -11.58 -11.94 0.39
CA ILE A 144 -12.37 -12.20 1.61
C ILE A 144 -13.48 -13.22 1.32
N LEU A 145 -14.14 -13.09 0.17
CA LEU A 145 -15.17 -14.04 -0.27
C LEU A 145 -14.57 -15.42 -0.55
N GLY A 146 -13.43 -15.44 -1.23
CA GLY A 146 -12.75 -16.65 -1.69
C GLY A 146 -13.41 -17.25 -2.94
N PRO A 147 -12.81 -18.33 -3.51
CA PRO A 147 -13.42 -19.06 -4.62
C PRO A 147 -14.72 -19.70 -4.14
N GLN A 148 -15.82 -19.50 -4.88
CA GLN A 148 -17.16 -20.00 -4.57
C GLN A 148 -17.66 -19.66 -3.13
N GLY A 149 -17.14 -18.61 -2.49
CA GLY A 149 -17.53 -18.27 -1.12
C GLY A 149 -16.93 -19.16 -0.02
N SER A 150 -15.99 -20.05 -0.35
CA SER A 150 -15.39 -21.01 0.60
C SER A 150 -14.69 -20.32 1.79
N THR A 151 -13.96 -19.24 1.54
CA THR A 151 -13.25 -18.49 2.59
C THR A 151 -14.23 -17.77 3.51
N LEU A 152 -15.27 -17.15 2.95
CA LEU A 152 -16.36 -16.56 3.72
C LEU A 152 -17.02 -17.61 4.62
N LYS A 153 -17.38 -18.78 4.04
CA LYS A 153 -18.09 -19.82 4.78
C LYS A 153 -17.24 -20.42 5.90
N ALA A 154 -15.95 -20.61 5.67
CA ALA A 154 -15.02 -21.05 6.72
C ALA A 154 -14.95 -20.04 7.87
N LEU A 155 -14.91 -18.74 7.58
CA LEU A 155 -14.93 -17.70 8.61
C LEU A 155 -16.26 -17.71 9.39
N GLU A 156 -17.40 -17.86 8.70
CA GLU A 156 -18.70 -17.94 9.37
C GLU A 156 -18.76 -19.12 10.37
N LEU A 157 -18.28 -20.30 9.97
CA LEU A 157 -18.30 -21.49 10.82
C LEU A 157 -17.34 -21.39 12.01
N LEU A 158 -16.16 -20.81 11.80
CA LEU A 158 -15.15 -20.69 12.85
C LEU A 158 -15.50 -19.63 13.89
N THR A 159 -16.05 -18.50 13.45
CA THR A 159 -16.35 -17.35 14.33
C THR A 159 -17.80 -17.31 14.80
N GLU A 160 -18.63 -18.26 14.35
CA GLU A 160 -20.07 -18.33 14.63
C GLU A 160 -20.81 -17.03 14.29
N CYS A 161 -20.26 -16.31 13.30
CA CYS A 161 -20.78 -15.06 12.80
C CYS A 161 -21.39 -15.26 11.41
N TYR A 162 -22.41 -14.48 11.09
CA TYR A 162 -22.88 -14.28 9.73
C TYR A 162 -22.14 -13.12 9.09
N LEU A 163 -21.63 -13.29 7.87
CA LEU A 163 -20.84 -12.28 7.16
C LEU A 163 -21.46 -11.94 5.81
N LEU A 164 -21.63 -10.66 5.54
CA LEU A 164 -22.07 -10.15 4.24
C LEU A 164 -21.07 -9.14 3.71
N VAL A 165 -20.33 -9.54 2.66
CA VAL A 165 -19.39 -8.67 1.97
C VAL A 165 -20.12 -7.95 0.84
N GLN A 166 -20.45 -6.66 1.04
CA GLN A 166 -21.16 -5.87 0.04
C GLN A 166 -20.54 -4.50 -0.18
N GLY A 167 -20.23 -4.20 -1.45
CA GLY A 167 -19.76 -2.88 -1.85
C GLY A 167 -18.46 -2.48 -1.14
N ASN A 168 -18.59 -1.52 -0.24
CA ASN A 168 -17.49 -0.82 0.45
C ASN A 168 -17.40 -1.15 1.94
N THR A 169 -18.26 -2.05 2.42
CA THR A 169 -18.38 -2.45 3.82
C THR A 169 -18.51 -3.96 3.91
N VAL A 170 -18.14 -4.53 5.05
CA VAL A 170 -18.48 -5.90 5.40
C VAL A 170 -19.36 -5.83 6.64
N ALA A 171 -20.59 -6.35 6.53
CA ALA A 171 -21.48 -6.48 7.68
C ALA A 171 -21.24 -7.84 8.34
N ALA A 172 -21.13 -7.85 9.66
CA ALA A 172 -20.97 -9.04 10.47
C ALA A 172 -22.02 -9.05 11.58
N MET A 173 -22.53 -10.24 11.91
CA MET A 173 -23.47 -10.45 13.02
C MET A 173 -23.05 -11.70 13.79
N GLY A 174 -23.05 -11.64 15.12
CA GLY A 174 -22.69 -12.81 15.93
C GLY A 174 -22.21 -12.43 17.33
N PRO A 175 -21.55 -13.36 18.03
CA PRO A 175 -21.05 -13.11 19.39
C PRO A 175 -19.88 -12.12 19.39
N TYR A 176 -19.72 -11.37 20.47
CA TYR A 176 -18.68 -10.33 20.63
C TYR A 176 -17.25 -10.84 20.36
N LYS A 177 -16.93 -12.06 20.80
CA LYS A 177 -15.62 -12.69 20.56
C LYS A 177 -15.38 -12.89 19.06
N GLY A 178 -16.36 -13.48 18.36
CA GLY A 178 -16.31 -13.70 16.92
C GLY A 178 -16.21 -12.40 16.13
N LEU A 179 -16.98 -11.37 16.48
CA LEU A 179 -16.92 -10.06 15.82
C LEU A 179 -15.53 -9.40 15.92
N LYS A 180 -14.88 -9.50 17.09
CA LYS A 180 -13.52 -8.97 17.29
C LYS A 180 -12.51 -9.68 16.39
N GLU A 181 -12.62 -11.00 16.26
CA GLU A 181 -11.77 -11.79 15.36
C GLU A 181 -12.03 -11.44 13.89
N VAL A 182 -13.29 -11.42 13.47
CA VAL A 182 -13.71 -11.05 12.10
C VAL A 182 -13.18 -9.67 11.71
N ARG A 183 -13.30 -8.67 12.60
CA ARG A 183 -12.80 -7.31 12.36
C ARG A 183 -11.30 -7.32 12.06
N ARG A 184 -10.52 -7.97 12.93
CA ARG A 184 -9.07 -8.10 12.75
C ARG A 184 -8.74 -8.77 11.40
N ILE A 185 -9.41 -9.88 11.08
CA ILE A 185 -9.18 -10.64 9.84
C ILE A 185 -9.46 -9.81 8.59
N ILE A 186 -10.54 -9.03 8.59
CA ILE A 186 -10.94 -8.21 7.44
C ILE A 186 -9.96 -7.04 7.25
N GLU A 187 -9.58 -6.36 8.34
CA GLU A 187 -8.60 -5.28 8.32
C GLU A 187 -7.23 -5.78 7.84
N ASP A 188 -6.76 -6.92 8.35
CA ASP A 188 -5.51 -7.57 7.94
C ASP A 188 -5.55 -8.06 6.48
N CYS A 189 -6.69 -8.59 6.04
CA CYS A 189 -6.89 -8.96 4.63
C CYS A 189 -6.77 -7.76 3.69
N MET A 190 -7.30 -6.61 4.12
CA MET A 190 -7.15 -5.35 3.41
C MET A 190 -5.73 -4.79 3.52
N ALA A 191 -4.97 -5.14 4.56
CA ALA A 191 -3.55 -4.84 4.75
C ALA A 191 -2.59 -5.77 4.00
N ASN A 192 -3.09 -6.58 3.05
CA ASN A 192 -2.33 -7.53 2.20
C ASN A 192 -2.01 -8.89 2.81
N ILE A 193 -2.47 -9.19 4.02
CA ILE A 193 -2.36 -10.54 4.59
C ILE A 193 -3.45 -11.41 3.93
N HIS A 194 -3.22 -12.71 3.74
CA HIS A 194 -4.23 -13.60 3.17
C HIS A 194 -5.14 -14.15 4.28
N PRO A 195 -6.48 -14.13 4.17
CA PRO A 195 -7.39 -14.55 5.24
C PRO A 195 -7.21 -16.03 5.64
N ILE A 196 -6.75 -16.88 4.71
CA ILE A 196 -6.37 -18.28 4.98
C ILE A 196 -5.40 -18.42 6.17
N TYR A 197 -4.48 -17.46 6.36
CA TYR A 197 -3.56 -17.52 7.49
C TYR A 197 -4.28 -17.40 8.83
N HIS A 198 -5.25 -16.49 8.93
CA HIS A 198 -6.09 -16.37 10.11
C HIS A 198 -7.08 -17.52 10.26
N ILE A 199 -7.59 -18.08 9.16
CA ILE A 199 -8.42 -19.29 9.22
C ILE A 199 -7.62 -20.44 9.86
N LYS A 200 -6.37 -20.66 9.43
CA LYS A 200 -5.49 -21.67 10.05
C LYS A 200 -5.21 -21.37 11.52
N GLU A 201 -4.94 -20.10 11.83
CA GLU A 201 -4.76 -19.64 13.21
C GLU A 201 -5.98 -19.96 14.08
N LEU A 202 -7.20 -19.66 13.60
CA LEU A 202 -8.45 -19.93 14.29
C LEU A 202 -8.73 -21.42 14.45
N MET A 203 -8.43 -22.24 13.43
CA MET A 203 -8.55 -23.70 13.53
C MET A 203 -7.65 -24.25 14.65
N ILE A 204 -6.38 -23.81 14.69
CA ILE A 204 -5.44 -24.24 15.74
C ILE A 204 -5.91 -23.75 17.11
N LYS A 205 -6.34 -22.49 17.24
CA LYS A 205 -6.89 -21.96 18.49
C LYS A 205 -8.11 -22.73 18.99
N ARG A 206 -9.01 -23.12 18.08
CA ARG A 206 -10.21 -23.88 18.43
C ARG A 206 -9.88 -25.29 18.90
N GLU A 207 -8.85 -25.93 18.34
CA GLU A 207 -8.37 -27.23 18.84
C GLU A 207 -7.65 -27.09 20.18
N LEU A 208 -6.72 -26.13 20.33
CA LEU A 208 -6.02 -25.86 21.59
C LEU A 208 -6.96 -25.48 22.74
N ALA A 209 -8.06 -24.78 22.44
CA ALA A 209 -9.06 -24.40 23.43
C ALA A 209 -9.83 -25.60 24.02
N LYS A 210 -9.82 -26.76 23.36
CA LYS A 210 -10.45 -27.99 23.89
C LYS A 210 -9.61 -28.64 24.98
N ASP A 211 -8.29 -28.40 24.98
CA ASP A 211 -7.36 -29.00 25.94
C ASP A 211 -7.33 -28.16 27.24
N PRO A 212 -7.82 -28.71 28.37
CA PRO A 212 -7.91 -27.94 29.62
C PRO A 212 -6.53 -27.61 30.22
N GLU A 213 -5.51 -28.42 29.96
CA GLU A 213 -4.15 -28.23 30.48
C GLU A 213 -3.48 -26.96 29.93
N LEU A 214 -3.77 -26.58 28.68
CA LEU A 214 -3.14 -25.45 28.00
C LEU A 214 -3.93 -24.14 28.16
N ALA A 215 -5.05 -24.13 28.89
CA ALA A 215 -5.92 -22.96 29.01
C ALA A 215 -5.25 -21.76 29.73
N GLY A 216 -4.28 -22.03 30.62
CA GLY A 216 -3.55 -21.00 31.36
C GLY A 216 -2.26 -20.50 30.70
N GLU A 217 -1.82 -21.13 29.60
CA GLU A 217 -0.53 -20.84 28.95
C GLU A 217 -0.69 -19.98 27.69
N SER A 218 0.38 -19.29 27.28
CA SER A 218 0.38 -18.58 25.99
C SER A 218 0.49 -19.55 24.83
N TRP A 219 -0.42 -19.44 23.86
CA TRP A 219 -0.46 -20.30 22.67
C TRP A 219 0.47 -19.85 21.53
N ASP A 220 1.22 -18.75 21.69
CA ASP A 220 2.02 -18.16 20.61
C ASP A 220 3.01 -19.15 19.97
N ARG A 221 3.53 -20.12 20.74
CA ARG A 221 4.42 -21.18 20.24
C ARG A 221 3.77 -22.06 19.16
N PHE A 222 2.47 -22.29 19.28
CA PHE A 222 1.71 -23.16 18.38
C PHE A 222 1.10 -22.40 17.20
N LEU A 223 1.02 -21.07 17.30
CA LEU A 223 0.44 -20.24 16.26
C LEU A 223 1.42 -20.07 15.09
N PRO A 224 0.95 -20.25 13.84
CA PRO A 224 1.81 -20.10 12.68
C PRO A 224 2.10 -18.61 12.43
N HIS A 225 3.34 -18.19 12.69
CA HIS A 225 3.80 -16.84 12.38
C HIS A 225 4.21 -16.72 10.90
N PHE A 226 3.30 -16.21 10.08
CA PHE A 226 3.61 -15.88 8.69
C PHE A 226 4.38 -14.56 8.62
N LYS A 227 5.70 -14.63 8.79
CA LYS A 227 6.58 -13.47 8.61
C LYS A 227 6.55 -13.03 7.15
N ASN A 228 6.36 -11.74 6.91
CA ASN A 228 6.61 -11.15 5.60
C ASN A 228 8.07 -11.39 5.24
N ARG A 229 8.32 -12.27 4.26
CA ARG A 229 9.65 -12.45 3.66
C ARG A 229 9.94 -11.24 2.77
N ASN A 230 10.12 -10.08 3.38
CA ASN A 230 10.76 -8.98 2.70
C ASN A 230 12.22 -9.41 2.54
N LEU A 231 12.62 -9.80 1.32
CA LEU A 231 14.02 -9.93 0.94
C LEU A 231 14.62 -8.51 0.96
N SER A 232 14.82 -7.98 2.16
CA SER A 232 15.19 -6.58 2.42
C SER A 232 16.60 -6.25 1.94
N LYS A 233 17.37 -7.27 1.56
CA LYS A 233 18.65 -7.12 0.89
C LYS A 233 18.46 -7.23 -0.62
N ARG A 234 17.64 -6.36 -1.20
CA ARG A 234 17.77 -6.08 -2.63
C ARG A 234 19.15 -5.45 -2.80
N ARG A 235 20.09 -6.15 -3.46
CA ARG A 235 21.40 -5.57 -3.80
C ARG A 235 21.15 -4.21 -4.44
N VAL A 236 21.76 -3.18 -3.88
CA VAL A 236 21.77 -1.86 -4.51
C VAL A 236 22.43 -2.06 -5.88
N PRO A 237 21.76 -1.71 -6.98
CA PRO A 237 22.37 -1.85 -8.29
C PRO A 237 23.64 -0.98 -8.35
N LEU A 238 24.70 -1.47 -9.01
CA LEU A 238 25.95 -0.72 -9.18
C LEU A 238 25.72 0.69 -9.75
N LYS A 239 24.68 0.86 -10.57
CA LYS A 239 24.26 2.15 -11.12
C LYS A 239 22.95 2.58 -10.48
N VAL A 240 23.04 3.34 -9.39
CA VAL A 240 21.89 4.04 -8.82
C VAL A 240 21.67 5.31 -9.64
N THR A 241 20.50 5.44 -10.25
CA THR A 241 20.13 6.68 -10.95
C THR A 241 19.70 7.71 -9.92
N ASP A 242 20.55 8.69 -9.65
CA ASP A 242 20.21 9.83 -8.80
C ASP A 242 19.08 10.65 -9.43
N LYS A 243 17.88 10.53 -8.86
CA LYS A 243 16.70 11.28 -9.30
C LYS A 243 16.74 12.75 -8.86
N SER A 244 17.64 13.12 -7.95
CA SER A 244 17.88 14.52 -7.55
C SER A 244 18.27 15.42 -8.73
N LYS A 245 18.90 14.87 -9.76
CA LYS A 245 19.29 15.59 -10.98
C LYS A 245 18.12 15.82 -11.96
N LYS A 246 16.93 15.27 -11.71
CA LYS A 246 15.74 15.44 -12.57
C LYS A 246 14.76 16.40 -11.91
N THR A 247 15.12 17.68 -11.87
CA THR A 247 14.23 18.74 -11.39
C THR A 247 13.01 18.86 -12.30
N TYR A 248 11.81 18.87 -11.71
CA TYR A 248 10.58 19.04 -12.45
C TYR A 248 10.53 20.44 -13.09
N THR A 249 10.44 20.48 -14.41
CA THR A 249 10.11 21.68 -15.18
C THR A 249 8.69 21.52 -15.73
N PRO A 250 7.81 22.53 -15.56
CA PRO A 250 6.45 22.48 -16.11
C PRO A 250 6.44 22.63 -17.64
N PHE A 251 7.54 23.13 -18.22
CA PHE A 251 7.69 23.27 -19.66
C PHE A 251 8.29 22.00 -20.26
N PRO A 252 7.65 21.42 -21.30
CA PRO A 252 8.23 20.30 -22.01
C PRO A 252 9.51 20.75 -22.75
N PRO A 253 10.51 19.87 -22.92
CA PRO A 253 11.64 20.17 -23.79
C PRO A 253 11.17 20.36 -25.23
N ALA A 254 11.91 21.15 -26.01
CA ALA A 254 11.63 21.31 -27.43
C ALA A 254 11.68 19.95 -28.13
N GLN A 255 10.74 19.71 -29.04
CA GLN A 255 10.76 18.51 -29.87
C GLN A 255 12.00 18.51 -30.76
N GLU A 256 12.55 17.33 -31.02
CA GLU A 256 13.62 17.19 -32.01
C GLU A 256 13.06 17.59 -33.39
N LYS A 257 13.72 18.54 -34.04
CA LYS A 257 13.30 19.06 -35.35
C LYS A 257 13.35 17.94 -36.39
N SER A 258 12.38 17.88 -37.29
CA SER A 258 12.41 16.88 -38.36
C SER A 258 13.56 17.16 -39.33
N LYS A 259 13.95 16.16 -40.12
CA LYS A 259 14.95 16.37 -41.19
C LYS A 259 14.52 17.46 -42.16
N VAL A 260 13.22 17.61 -42.40
CA VAL A 260 12.66 18.66 -43.26
C VAL A 260 12.81 20.02 -42.60
N ASP A 261 12.50 20.14 -41.30
CA ASP A 261 12.67 21.39 -40.56
C ASP A 261 14.15 21.82 -40.51
N LEU A 262 15.07 20.87 -40.26
CA LEU A 262 16.51 21.13 -40.32
C LEU A 262 16.96 21.62 -41.71
N GLN A 263 16.37 21.07 -42.78
CA GLN A 263 16.64 21.51 -44.15
C GLN A 263 16.03 22.89 -44.45
N ILE A 264 14.86 23.20 -43.90
CA ILE A 264 14.22 24.52 -44.05
C ILE A 264 15.03 25.58 -43.29
N GLU A 265 15.49 25.27 -42.08
CA GLU A 265 16.32 26.16 -41.25
C GLU A 265 17.71 26.40 -41.83
N SER A 266 18.35 25.37 -42.39
CA SER A 266 19.63 25.52 -43.10
C SER A 266 19.52 26.20 -44.47
N GLY A 267 18.29 26.43 -44.96
CA GLY A 267 18.04 26.98 -46.30
C GLY A 267 18.27 25.98 -47.43
N GLU A 268 18.80 24.79 -47.14
CA GLU A 268 19.04 23.74 -48.12
C GLU A 268 17.76 23.23 -48.76
N TYR A 269 16.63 23.27 -48.05
CA TYR A 269 15.35 22.83 -48.60
C TYR A 269 14.95 23.60 -49.87
N TRP A 270 15.27 24.89 -49.91
CA TRP A 270 14.88 25.80 -50.98
C TRP A 270 15.82 25.76 -52.19
N LEU A 271 17.03 25.23 -52.03
CA LEU A 271 18.01 25.13 -53.11
C LEU A 271 17.67 23.98 -54.07
N SER A 272 17.70 24.27 -55.38
CA SER A 272 17.58 23.24 -56.41
C SER A 272 18.76 22.27 -56.36
N LYS A 273 18.58 21.03 -56.81
CA LYS A 273 19.64 20.02 -56.83
C LYS A 273 20.92 20.50 -57.54
N GLN A 274 20.76 21.25 -58.64
CA GLN A 274 21.88 21.84 -59.38
C GLN A 274 22.60 22.94 -58.60
N ALA A 275 21.89 23.73 -57.79
CA ALA A 275 22.50 24.74 -56.93
C ALA A 275 23.32 24.08 -55.81
N LYS A 276 22.79 23.00 -55.21
CA LYS A 276 23.52 22.20 -54.20
C LYS A 276 24.78 21.57 -54.77
N GLU A 277 24.72 21.03 -55.99
CA GLU A 277 25.88 20.45 -56.66
C GLU A 277 26.95 21.49 -57.01
N ARG A 278 26.56 22.71 -57.37
CA ARG A 278 27.52 23.82 -57.59
C ARG A 278 28.21 24.24 -56.30
N ALA A 279 27.43 24.47 -55.23
CA ALA A 279 27.99 24.80 -53.92
C ALA A 279 28.94 23.70 -53.42
N GLY A 280 28.58 22.43 -53.58
CA GLY A 280 29.46 21.31 -53.20
C GLY A 280 30.72 21.19 -54.06
N LYS A 281 30.71 21.62 -55.32
CA LYS A 281 31.91 21.69 -56.17
C LYS A 281 32.83 22.84 -55.75
N GLU A 282 32.24 23.99 -55.43
CA GLU A 282 32.96 25.17 -54.96
C GLU A 282 33.66 24.90 -53.62
N GLU A 283 32.96 24.28 -52.67
CA GLU A 283 33.54 23.85 -51.38
C GLU A 283 34.69 22.85 -51.57
N ARG A 284 34.57 21.91 -52.53
CA ARG A 284 35.66 20.96 -52.85
C ARG A 284 36.87 21.65 -53.44
N LEU A 285 36.67 22.63 -54.32
CA LEU A 285 37.75 23.42 -54.91
C LEU A 285 38.45 24.26 -53.84
N GLU A 286 37.71 24.86 -52.93
CA GLU A 286 38.25 25.62 -51.81
C GLU A 286 39.08 24.73 -50.88
N LYS A 287 38.56 23.57 -50.47
CA LYS A 287 39.31 22.55 -49.70
C LYS A 287 40.58 22.07 -50.42
N GLN A 288 40.55 21.97 -51.75
CA GLN A 288 41.75 21.62 -52.52
C GLN A 288 42.78 22.76 -52.53
N ARG A 289 42.33 24.02 -52.60
CA ARG A 289 43.21 25.19 -52.49
C ARG A 289 43.86 25.24 -51.13
N ASP A 290 43.10 25.05 -50.05
CA ASP A 290 43.63 25.04 -48.69
C ASP A 290 44.67 23.95 -48.49
N LYS A 291 44.39 22.72 -48.94
CA LYS A 291 45.37 21.62 -48.91
C LYS A 291 46.60 21.89 -49.76
N LYS A 292 46.46 22.59 -50.88
CA LYS A 292 47.60 22.99 -51.71
C LYS A 292 48.49 23.98 -50.96
N VAL A 293 47.89 24.99 -50.31
CA VAL A 293 48.58 25.96 -49.47
C VAL A 293 49.24 25.27 -48.28
N GLU A 294 48.57 24.31 -47.64
CA GLU A 294 49.13 23.52 -46.54
C GLU A 294 50.34 22.70 -47.00
N ARG A 295 50.24 21.99 -48.13
CA ARG A 295 51.35 21.24 -48.74
C ARG A 295 52.49 22.14 -49.23
N GLU A 296 52.20 23.36 -49.66
CA GLU A 296 53.22 24.36 -50.01
C GLU A 296 53.95 24.82 -48.74
N LYS A 297 53.22 25.14 -47.66
CA LYS A 297 53.81 25.45 -46.34
C LYS A 297 54.62 24.29 -45.76
N GLU A 298 54.17 23.05 -45.93
CA GLU A 298 54.93 21.85 -45.51
C GLU A 298 56.21 21.70 -46.32
N ARG A 299 56.15 21.86 -47.65
CA ARG A 299 57.35 21.83 -48.50
C ARG A 299 58.31 22.97 -48.17
N GLU A 300 57.83 24.19 -47.95
CA GLU A 300 58.66 25.31 -47.52
C GLU A 300 59.38 25.03 -46.20
N LYS A 301 58.74 24.32 -45.26
CA LYS A 301 59.40 23.86 -44.02
C LYS A 301 60.49 22.82 -44.28
N GLU A 302 60.34 21.95 -45.27
CA GLU A 302 61.36 20.94 -45.64
C GLU A 302 62.60 21.57 -46.32
N PHE A 303 62.43 22.66 -47.07
CA PHE A 303 63.54 23.36 -47.74
C PHE A 303 64.35 24.28 -46.82
N VAL A 304 63.87 24.57 -45.61
CA VAL A 304 64.66 25.25 -44.59
C VAL A 304 65.53 24.22 -43.89
N ALA A 305 66.84 24.28 -44.16
CA ALA A 305 67.81 23.39 -43.52
C ALA A 305 67.65 23.42 -41.99
N PRO A 306 67.47 22.24 -41.33
CA PRO A 306 67.47 22.16 -39.88
C PRO A 306 68.73 22.81 -39.33
N LYS A 307 68.59 23.72 -38.36
CA LYS A 307 69.76 24.34 -37.72
C LYS A 307 70.54 23.27 -36.95
N GLU A 308 71.73 22.89 -37.45
CA GLU A 308 72.64 21.98 -36.75
C GLU A 308 73.50 22.73 -35.72
N GLU A 309 73.54 22.21 -34.49
CA GLU A 309 74.49 22.61 -33.45
C GLU A 309 75.85 21.90 -33.66
N LYS A 310 76.94 22.67 -33.83
CA LYS A 310 78.29 22.13 -34.05
C LYS A 310 78.83 21.39 -32.80
N LYS A 311 79.31 20.14 -32.96
CA LYS A 311 80.13 19.41 -31.96
C LYS A 311 81.50 19.03 -32.51
N GLU A 312 82.56 19.35 -31.76
CA GLU A 312 83.97 19.12 -32.09
C GLU A 312 84.40 17.64 -32.06
N LYS A 313 85.36 17.26 -32.91
CA LYS A 313 85.98 15.92 -32.99
C LYS A 313 87.17 15.77 -32.03
N LYS A 314 87.17 14.75 -31.15
CA LYS A 314 88.35 14.35 -30.33
C LYS A 314 89.31 13.43 -31.11
N LYS A 315 90.59 13.83 -31.22
CA LYS A 315 91.75 12.96 -31.53
C LYS A 315 92.30 12.35 -30.23
N ARG A 316 92.72 11.07 -30.27
CA ARG A 316 93.46 10.39 -29.18
C ARG A 316 94.97 10.70 -29.29
N LYS A 317 95.60 11.14 -28.20
CA LYS A 317 97.06 11.14 -27.99
C LYS A 317 97.35 10.60 -26.57
N ARG A 318 98.39 9.77 -26.43
CA ARG A 318 98.85 9.09 -25.20
C ARG A 318 99.28 10.09 -24.12
N ASP A 319 99.05 9.72 -22.86
CA ASP A 319 99.51 10.42 -21.65
C ASP A 319 101.03 10.32 -21.41
N ARG A 320 101.57 11.41 -20.85
CA ARG A 320 102.55 11.45 -19.75
C ARG A 320 102.13 12.63 -18.85
N GLU A 321 101.86 12.32 -17.57
CA GLU A 321 101.99 13.08 -16.29
C GLU A 321 101.63 14.59 -16.29
N ASP A 322 100.85 15.18 -15.36
CA ASP A 322 100.66 14.95 -13.93
C ASP A 322 99.38 15.65 -13.39
N GLY A 323 98.86 15.15 -12.26
CA GLY A 323 98.38 15.98 -11.14
C GLY A 323 96.91 16.46 -11.07
N GLU A 324 96.15 15.84 -10.14
CA GLU A 324 95.15 16.43 -9.20
C GLU A 324 93.94 17.23 -9.74
N GLU A 325 92.72 17.20 -9.21
CA GLU A 325 91.92 16.39 -8.28
C GLU A 325 90.48 17.00 -8.34
N LYS A 326 89.46 16.22 -7.93
CA LYS A 326 88.14 16.64 -7.40
C LYS A 326 86.91 16.91 -8.31
N ASP A 327 85.89 16.09 -8.01
CA ASP A 327 84.45 16.37 -7.82
C ASP A 327 83.54 16.79 -8.99
N VAL A 328 82.55 15.94 -9.30
CA VAL A 328 81.10 16.12 -8.97
C VAL A 328 80.29 15.05 -9.74
N LYS A 329 79.86 14.00 -9.01
CA LYS A 329 78.78 13.07 -9.40
C LYS A 329 77.63 13.24 -8.41
N LYS A 330 76.66 14.09 -8.73
CA LYS A 330 75.31 14.05 -8.14
C LYS A 330 74.36 14.82 -9.06
N GLU A 331 73.35 14.11 -9.56
CA GLU A 331 72.11 14.59 -10.22
C GLU A 331 71.82 13.89 -11.55
N LYS A 332 71.52 12.59 -11.51
CA LYS A 332 70.68 11.97 -12.57
C LYS A 332 69.95 10.70 -12.15
N LYS A 333 69.69 10.54 -10.83
CA LYS A 333 68.92 9.41 -10.28
C LYS A 333 67.53 9.80 -9.76
N LYS A 334 67.00 11.00 -10.09
CA LYS A 334 65.72 11.49 -9.54
C LYS A 334 64.58 11.80 -10.52
N LYS A 335 64.75 11.68 -11.84
CA LYS A 335 63.66 11.97 -12.82
C LYS A 335 63.01 10.75 -13.50
N ARG A 336 63.32 9.52 -13.04
CA ARG A 336 62.74 8.28 -13.60
C ARG A 336 61.62 7.66 -12.76
N LYS A 337 61.03 8.43 -11.83
CA LYS A 337 59.98 7.96 -10.91
C LYS A 337 58.63 8.70 -10.99
N GLU A 338 58.43 9.62 -11.93
CA GLU A 338 57.18 10.41 -12.04
C GLU A 338 56.31 10.10 -13.26
N VAL A 339 56.61 9.06 -14.05
CA VAL A 339 55.80 8.68 -15.23
C VAL A 339 54.96 7.41 -14.96
N ILE A 340 54.60 7.16 -13.70
CA ILE A 340 53.74 6.03 -13.33
C ILE A 340 52.62 6.55 -12.41
N VAL A 341 51.74 7.43 -12.91
CA VAL A 341 50.34 7.60 -12.45
C VAL A 341 49.62 8.39 -13.55
N GLU A 342 49.04 7.72 -14.54
CA GLU A 342 47.88 8.16 -15.34
C GLU A 342 47.69 7.15 -16.50
N GLU A 343 47.18 5.97 -16.15
CA GLU A 343 46.41 5.08 -17.03
C GLU A 343 45.93 3.91 -16.14
N ASP A 344 44.79 4.15 -15.48
CA ASP A 344 43.78 3.16 -15.07
C ASP A 344 42.48 3.89 -14.72
#